data_AF-A0A370AJZ3-F1
#
_entry.id   AF-A0A370AJZ3-F1
#
_cell.length_a   1.000
_cell.length_b   1.000
_cell.length_c   1.000
_cell.angle_alpha   90.00
_cell.angle_beta   90.00
_cell.angle_gamma   90.00
#
_symmetry.space_group_name_H-M   'P 1'
#
loop_
_entity.id
_entity.type
_entity.pdbx_description
1 polymer ?
#
loop_
_entity_poly.entity_id
_entity_poly.type
_entity_poly.pdbx_seq_one_letter_code
_entity_poly.pdbx_strand_id
1 'polypeptide(L)'
;MEHEVFVPVSAEALRQTLRDPARVARCVPGLQQDAEETAGPLSGRVKVRVGGHTITYRGALTLAERDGAFSAEGEGAEIRGTGSAKLTLTIRLTETPAPAPGATPPAAEGD
;
A
#
# COMPACT_ATOMS: atom_id res chain seq x y z
N MET A 1 -12.10 -6.19 7.55
CA MET A 1 -11.56 -4.96 8.12
C MET A 1 -11.56 -3.94 7.01
N GLU A 2 -12.15 -2.78 7.26
CA GLU A 2 -12.26 -1.67 6.32
C GLU A 2 -11.65 -0.45 7.01
N HIS A 3 -10.85 0.32 6.27
CA HIS A 3 -10.20 1.51 6.78
C HIS A 3 -10.36 2.64 5.77
N GLU A 4 -10.71 3.82 6.27
CA GLU A 4 -10.80 5.03 5.48
C GLU A 4 -9.73 6.03 5.94
N VAL A 5 -9.12 6.72 4.97
CA VAL A 5 -8.12 7.75 5.24
C VAL A 5 -8.35 8.92 4.29
N PHE A 6 -8.38 10.13 4.82
CA PHE A 6 -8.38 11.34 4.01
C PHE A 6 -6.96 11.65 3.50
N VAL A 7 -6.82 11.78 2.18
CA VAL A 7 -5.57 12.18 1.54
C VAL A 7 -5.77 13.57 0.91
N PRO A 8 -4.98 14.59 1.26
CA PRO A 8 -5.18 15.97 0.81
C PRO A 8 -4.68 16.20 -0.62
N VAL A 9 -5.09 15.36 -1.57
CA VAL A 9 -4.81 15.46 -3.01
C VAL A 9 -6.08 15.09 -3.77
N SER A 10 -6.16 15.45 -5.05
CA SER A 10 -7.30 15.03 -5.87
C SER A 10 -7.34 13.50 -6.04
N ALA A 11 -8.55 12.95 -6.14
CA ALA A 11 -8.72 11.52 -6.41
C ALA A 11 -8.03 11.10 -7.72
N GLU A 12 -7.99 11.99 -8.73
CA GLU A 12 -7.26 11.74 -9.98
C GLU A 12 -5.74 11.63 -9.76
N ALA A 13 -5.13 12.54 -9.00
CA ALA A 13 -3.69 12.48 -8.73
C ALA A 13 -3.30 11.20 -7.95
N LEU A 14 -4.14 10.81 -6.99
CA LEU A 14 -3.95 9.57 -6.25
C LEU A 14 -4.13 8.34 -7.16
N ARG A 15 -5.14 8.35 -8.04
CA ARG A 15 -5.36 7.29 -9.04
C ARG A 15 -4.15 7.11 -9.95
N GLN A 16 -3.55 8.20 -10.44
CA GLN A 16 -2.34 8.14 -11.26
C GLN A 16 -1.14 7.58 -10.48
N THR A 17 -1.03 7.90 -9.18
CA THR A 17 0.01 7.33 -8.33
C THR A 17 -0.15 5.83 -8.15
N LEU A 18 -1.39 5.35 -7.93
CA LEU A 18 -1.69 3.92 -7.80
C LEU A 18 -1.48 3.13 -9.11
N ARG A 19 -1.55 3.79 -10.27
CA ARG A 19 -1.22 3.18 -11.57
C ARG A 19 0.28 3.01 -11.83
N ASP A 20 1.14 3.62 -11.03
CA ASP A 20 2.59 3.58 -11.18
C ASP A 20 3.23 2.74 -10.06
N PRO A 21 3.59 1.47 -10.32
CA PRO A 21 4.17 0.59 -9.31
C PRO A 21 5.45 1.13 -8.67
N ALA A 22 6.25 1.93 -9.39
CA ALA A 22 7.47 2.51 -8.85
C ALA A 22 7.19 3.64 -7.86
N ARG A 23 6.09 4.39 -8.05
CA ARG A 23 5.61 5.36 -7.05
C ARG A 23 5.02 4.66 -5.84
N VAL A 24 4.19 3.63 -6.06
CA VAL A 24 3.60 2.83 -4.98
C VAL A 24 4.68 2.22 -4.09
N ALA A 25 5.75 1.67 -4.67
CA ALA A 25 6.85 1.08 -3.91
C ALA A 25 7.45 2.02 -2.86
N ARG A 26 7.54 3.33 -3.17
CA ARG A 26 8.08 4.35 -2.26
C ARG A 26 7.15 4.64 -1.08
N CYS A 27 5.88 4.27 -1.19
CA CYS A 27 4.87 4.46 -0.16
C CYS A 27 4.73 3.25 0.76
N VAL A 28 5.32 2.09 0.43
CA VAL A 28 5.23 0.87 1.25
C VAL A 28 6.23 0.93 2.40
N PRO A 29 5.77 1.05 3.67
CA PRO A 29 6.69 1.15 4.79
C PRO A 29 7.53 -0.12 4.95
N GLY A 30 8.85 0.06 5.10
CA GLY A 30 9.76 -1.05 5.32
C GLY A 30 10.05 -1.94 4.10
N LEU A 31 9.57 -1.56 2.91
CA LEU A 31 9.95 -2.21 1.65
C LEU A 31 11.39 -1.86 1.26
N GLN A 32 12.15 -2.88 0.90
CA GLN A 32 13.43 -2.81 0.22
C GLN A 32 13.29 -3.57 -1.09
N GLN A 33 13.27 -2.85 -2.22
CA GLN A 33 13.11 -3.46 -3.54
C GLN A 33 14.28 -4.40 -3.85
N ASP A 34 14.01 -5.47 -4.58
CA ASP A 34 15.06 -6.34 -5.10
C ASP A 34 15.92 -5.56 -6.11
N ALA A 35 17.22 -5.83 -6.13
CA ALA A 35 18.17 -5.14 -7.00
C ALA A 35 18.23 -5.73 -8.43
N GLU A 36 17.59 -6.88 -8.65
CA GLU A 36 17.52 -7.54 -9.94
C GLU A 36 16.65 -6.71 -10.88
N GLU A 37 17.17 -6.32 -12.04
CA GLU A 37 16.46 -5.48 -13.01
C GLU A 37 15.20 -6.16 -13.57
N THR A 38 15.17 -7.50 -13.58
CA THR A 38 14.01 -8.30 -13.97
C THR A 38 12.92 -8.37 -12.89
N ALA A 39 13.23 -7.98 -11.65
CA ALA A 39 12.26 -7.96 -10.57
C ALA A 39 11.34 -6.73 -10.70
N GLY A 40 10.03 -6.94 -10.53
CA GLY A 40 9.08 -5.83 -10.60
C GLY A 40 9.29 -4.82 -9.46
N PRO A 41 8.87 -3.56 -9.61
CA PRO A 41 9.10 -2.52 -8.59
C PRO A 41 8.53 -2.84 -7.21
N LEU A 42 7.58 -3.76 -7.12
CA LEU A 42 6.91 -4.18 -5.89
C LEU A 42 7.39 -5.57 -5.40
N SER A 43 8.49 -6.07 -5.97
CA SER A 43 9.19 -7.28 -5.49
C SER A 43 10.33 -6.86 -4.56
N GLY A 44 10.47 -7.55 -3.43
CA GLY A 44 11.51 -7.21 -2.47
C GLY A 44 11.32 -7.81 -1.10
N ARG A 45 11.97 -7.18 -0.13
CA ARG A 45 11.88 -7.52 1.29
C ARG A 45 11.06 -6.50 2.04
N VAL A 46 10.11 -6.94 2.85
CA VAL A 46 9.30 -6.06 3.70
C VAL A 46 9.56 -6.39 5.15
N LYS A 47 9.93 -5.36 5.92
CA LYS A 47 10.11 -5.44 7.37
C LYS A 47 8.84 -5.03 8.10
N VAL A 48 8.17 -5.97 8.74
CA VAL A 48 6.91 -5.77 9.46
C VAL A 48 7.16 -5.82 10.97
N ARG A 49 6.51 -4.92 11.72
CA ARG A 49 6.54 -4.92 13.20
C ARG A 49 5.17 -5.32 13.73
N VAL A 50 5.11 -6.37 14.55
CA VAL A 50 3.87 -6.87 15.18
C VAL A 50 4.19 -7.27 16.62
N GLY A 51 3.44 -6.73 17.59
CA GLY A 51 3.62 -7.10 19.01
C GLY A 51 5.03 -6.88 19.57
N GLY A 52 5.78 -5.89 19.07
CA GLY A 52 7.18 -5.64 19.45
C GLY A 52 8.21 -6.50 18.70
N HIS A 53 7.78 -7.51 17.94
CA HIS A 53 8.64 -8.33 17.10
C HIS A 53 8.82 -7.70 15.72
N THR A 54 9.96 -7.95 15.09
CA THR A 54 10.23 -7.55 13.71
C THR A 54 10.43 -8.79 12.86
N ILE A 55 9.61 -8.95 11.82
CA ILE A 55 9.68 -10.06 10.87
C ILE A 55 10.04 -9.49 9.51
N THR A 56 10.95 -10.15 8.78
CA THR A 56 11.28 -9.76 7.40
C THR A 56 10.77 -10.83 6.45
N TYR A 57 9.89 -10.43 5.56
CA TYR A 57 9.38 -11.27 4.48
C TYR A 57 10.08 -10.92 3.18
N ARG A 58 10.29 -11.92 2.31
CA ARG A 58 10.65 -11.71 0.90
C ARG A 58 9.49 -12.16 0.03
N GLY A 59 9.12 -11.34 -0.96
CA GLY A 59 7.99 -11.64 -1.82
C GLY A 59 7.70 -10.53 -2.82
N ALA A 60 6.47 -10.51 -3.33
CA ALA A 60 6.04 -9.55 -4.32
C ALA A 60 4.59 -9.12 -4.10
N LEU A 61 4.27 -7.92 -4.58
CA LEU A 61 2.91 -7.37 -4.62
C LEU A 61 2.56 -6.98 -6.06
N THR A 62 1.32 -7.24 -6.45
CA THR A 62 0.72 -6.77 -7.69
C THR A 62 -0.38 -5.76 -7.36
N LEU A 63 -0.59 -4.81 -8.26
CA LEU A 63 -1.64 -3.82 -8.15
C LEU A 63 -2.30 -3.68 -9.53
N ALA A 64 -3.61 -3.88 -9.59
CA ALA A 64 -4.38 -3.80 -10.83
C ALA A 64 -5.62 -2.93 -10.61
N GLU A 65 -6.00 -2.15 -11.61
CA GLU A 65 -7.24 -1.39 -11.59
C GLU A 65 -8.32 -2.13 -12.40
N ARG A 66 -9.51 -2.24 -11.82
CA ARG A 66 -10.68 -2.82 -12.47
C ARG A 66 -11.95 -2.14 -11.97
N ASP A 67 -12.82 -1.74 -12.91
CA ASP A 67 -14.12 -1.13 -12.61
C ASP A 67 -14.04 0.06 -11.62
N GLY A 68 -12.97 0.86 -11.74
CA GLY A 68 -12.74 2.05 -10.91
C GLY A 68 -12.18 1.79 -9.50
N ALA A 69 -11.89 0.54 -9.15
CA ALA A 69 -11.23 0.15 -7.91
C ALA A 69 -9.86 -0.49 -8.20
N PHE A 70 -8.96 -0.47 -7.21
CA PHE A 70 -7.68 -1.18 -7.30
C PHE A 70 -7.69 -2.43 -6.44
N SER A 71 -7.22 -3.55 -6.98
CA SER A 71 -6.93 -4.77 -6.25
C SER A 71 -5.42 -4.88 -6.03
N ALA A 72 -4.99 -4.98 -4.77
CA ALA A 72 -3.62 -5.30 -4.41
C ALA A 72 -3.56 -6.73 -3.87
N GLU A 73 -2.70 -7.55 -4.47
CA GLU A 73 -2.45 -8.91 -4.00
C GLU A 73 -0.96 -9.08 -3.74
N GLY A 74 -0.60 -9.74 -2.65
CA GLY A 74 0.80 -9.98 -2.34
C GLY A 74 1.00 -11.21 -1.48
N GLU A 75 2.17 -11.79 -1.61
CA GLU A 75 2.62 -12.91 -0.79
C GLU A 75 4.10 -12.77 -0.46
N GLY A 76 4.51 -13.36 0.65
CA GLY A 76 5.92 -13.40 1.03
C GLY A 76 6.23 -14.50 2.03
N ALA A 77 7.44 -15.03 1.94
CA ALA A 77 7.98 -16.01 2.88
C ALA A 77 8.90 -15.32 3.88
N GLU A 78 8.85 -15.74 5.14
CA GLU A 78 9.74 -15.25 6.17
C GLU A 78 11.20 -15.64 5.86
N ILE A 79 12.11 -14.67 5.89
CA ILE A 79 13.52 -14.93 5.55
C ILE A 79 14.21 -15.79 6.62
N ARG A 80 13.77 -15.68 7.87
CA ARG A 80 14.35 -16.37 9.03
C ARG A 80 13.30 -17.17 9.81
N GLY A 81 12.57 -18.01 9.10
CA GLY A 81 11.55 -18.88 9.67
C GLY A 81 10.88 -19.72 8.61
N THR A 82 9.78 -20.36 8.99
CA THR A 82 8.92 -21.13 8.07
C THR A 82 7.57 -20.43 7.85
N GLY A 83 7.42 -19.20 8.32
CA GLY A 83 6.20 -18.42 8.18
C GLY A 83 5.99 -17.88 6.77
N SER A 84 4.73 -17.57 6.46
CA SER A 84 4.34 -16.89 5.23
C SER A 84 3.27 -15.84 5.51
N ALA A 85 3.24 -14.78 4.72
CA ALA A 85 2.20 -13.76 4.73
C ALA A 85 1.50 -13.70 3.37
N LYS A 86 0.20 -13.43 3.39
CA LYS A 86 -0.59 -13.13 2.20
C LYS A 86 -1.43 -11.88 2.46
N LEU A 87 -1.60 -11.06 1.42
CA LEU A 87 -2.37 -9.82 1.43
C LEU A 87 -3.32 -9.81 0.25
N THR A 88 -4.56 -9.42 0.50
CA THR A 88 -5.54 -9.07 -0.52
C THR A 88 -6.26 -7.81 -0.05
N LEU A 89 -6.17 -6.74 -0.84
CA LEU A 89 -6.76 -5.44 -0.51
C LEU A 89 -7.55 -4.92 -1.71
N THR A 90 -8.72 -4.33 -1.44
CA THR A 90 -9.45 -3.52 -2.42
C THR A 90 -9.38 -2.06 -2.00
N ILE A 91 -8.95 -1.19 -2.91
CA ILE A 91 -8.83 0.25 -2.70
C ILE A 91 -9.87 0.94 -3.58
N ARG A 92 -10.71 1.78 -2.97
CA ARG A 92 -11.66 2.65 -3.66
C ARG A 92 -11.28 4.09 -3.40
N LEU A 93 -11.36 4.92 -4.43
CA LEU A 93 -11.12 6.35 -4.32
C LEU A 93 -12.45 7.08 -4.38
N THR A 94 -12.79 7.79 -3.31
CA THR A 94 -13.94 8.67 -3.23
C THR A 94 -13.48 10.12 -3.30
N GLU A 95 -14.17 10.94 -4.07
CA GLU A 95 -13.93 12.38 -4.04
C GLU A 95 -14.61 12.98 -2.82
N THR A 96 -13.82 13.67 -2.01
CA THR A 96 -14.33 14.48 -0.90
C THR A 96 -14.11 15.95 -1.28
N PRO A 97 -15.12 16.82 -1.09
CA PRO A 97 -14.94 18.26 -1.31
C PRO A 97 -13.73 18.75 -0.52
N ALA A 98 -12.88 19.56 -1.15
CA ALA A 98 -11.76 20.16 -0.45
C ALA A 98 -12.28 20.91 0.79
N PRO A 99 -11.70 20.71 1.98
CA PRO A 99 -12.08 21.52 3.13
C PRO A 99 -11.84 22.99 2.78
N ALA A 100 -12.80 23.85 3.16
CA ALA A 100 -12.68 25.29 2.97
C ALA A 100 -11.34 25.79 3.56
N PRO A 101 -10.70 26.84 3.01
CA PRO A 101 -9.44 27.34 3.55
C PRO A 101 -9.59 27.64 5.06
N GLY A 102 -8.83 26.91 5.90
CA GLY A 102 -8.90 27.03 7.36
C GLY A 102 -9.80 26.01 8.08
N ALA A 103 -10.48 25.11 7.37
CA ALA A 103 -11.24 24.02 7.99
C ALA A 103 -10.31 22.86 8.36
N THR A 104 -10.41 22.39 9.62
CA THR A 104 -9.76 21.17 10.09
C THR A 104 -10.28 19.99 9.26
N PRO A 105 -9.43 19.16 8.64
CA PRO A 105 -9.90 17.95 7.98
C PRO A 105 -10.71 17.11 8.96
N PRO A 106 -11.77 16.39 8.52
CA PRO A 106 -12.48 15.48 9.39
C PRO A 106 -11.46 14.53 10.03
N ALA A 107 -11.54 14.36 11.34
CA ALA A 107 -10.65 13.45 12.04
C ALA A 107 -10.78 12.07 11.37
N ALA A 108 -9.66 11.47 11.00
CA ALA A 108 -9.65 10.08 10.55
C ALA A 108 -10.10 9.22 11.73
N GLU A 109 -11.36 8.80 11.75
CA GLU A 109 -11.87 7.81 12.69
C GLU A 109 -11.24 6.47 12.32
N GLY A 110 -10.13 6.15 12.99
CA GLY A 110 -9.58 4.80 13.02
C GLY A 110 -10.24 4.02 14.14
N ASP A 111 -10.95 2.96 13.78
CA ASP A 111 -11.18 1.78 14.63
C ASP A 111 -10.00 0.80 14.46
#